data_AF-A0A4D9DHP2-F1
#
_entry.id   AF-A0A4D9DHP2-F1
#
_cell.length_a   1.000
_cell.length_b   1.000
_cell.length_c   1.000
_cell.angle_alpha   90.00
_cell.angle_beta   90.00
_cell.angle_gamma   90.00
#
_symmetry.space_group_name_H-M   'P 1'
#
loop_
_entity.id
_entity.type
_entity.pdbx_description
1 polymer ?
#
loop_
_entity_poly.entity_id
_entity_poly.type
_entity_poly.pdbx_seq_one_letter_code
_entity_poly.pdbx_strand_id
1 'polypeptide(L)' 'MEDASTKGEAVAVHCMLGFGRTGTMLACYLVKAQRLTGVDAIHEIWRIRPGAIETHDQEKAVIQFHHHIK' A
#
# COMPACT_ATOMS: atom_id res chain seq x y z
N MET A 1 11.10 4.53 0.18
CA MET A 1 10.67 4.18 1.55
C MET A 1 11.74 3.35 2.25
N GLU A 2 12.30 2.34 1.59
CA GLU A 2 13.32 1.46 2.18
C GLU A 2 14.57 2.23 2.65
N ASP A 3 15.13 3.10 1.83
CA ASP A 3 16.33 3.89 2.19
C ASP A 3 16.13 4.80 3.41
N ALA A 4 14.91 5.31 3.60
CA ALA A 4 14.57 6.11 4.77
C ALA A 4 14.39 5.21 6.00
N SER A 5 13.70 4.07 5.84
CA SER A 5 13.53 3.06 6.89
C SER A 5 14.86 2.53 7.43
N THR A 6 15.83 2.25 6.56
CA THR A 6 17.18 1.78 6.97
C THR A 6 17.98 2.84 7.73
N LYS A 7 17.65 4.12 7.55
CA LYS A 7 18.22 5.25 8.31
C LYS A 7 17.44 5.59 9.58
N GLY A 8 16.36 4.86 9.87
CA GLY A 8 15.46 5.17 11.00
C GLY A 8 14.61 6.43 10.77
N GLU A 9 14.47 6.88 9.53
CA GLU A 9 13.71 8.06 9.16
C GLU A 9 12.25 7.70 8.82
N ALA A 10 11.31 8.56 9.24
CA ALA A 10 9.90 8.40 8.89
C ALA A 10 9.62 8.89 7.46
N VAL A 11 8.69 8.24 6.76
CA VAL A 11 8.21 8.66 5.45
C VAL A 11 6.71 8.90 5.49
N ALA A 12 6.29 10.07 5.02
CA ALA A 12 4.89 10.38 4.78
C ALA A 12 4.52 10.18 3.31
N VAL A 13 3.37 9.55 3.05
CA VAL A 13 2.77 9.46 1.72
C VAL A 13 1.39 10.08 1.78
N HIS A 14 1.10 10.99 0.84
CA HIS A 14 -0.21 11.62 0.77
C HIS A 14 -0.66 11.78 -0.68
N CYS A 15 -1.96 12.00 -0.83
CA CYS A 15 -2.57 12.51 -2.06
C CYS A 15 -3.39 13.76 -1.70
N MET A 16 -4.48 14.04 -2.41
CA MET A 16 -5.35 15.17 -2.05
C MET A 16 -6.12 14.89 -0.75
N LEU A 17 -6.74 13.71 -0.65
CA LEU A 17 -7.59 13.34 0.49
C LEU A 17 -6.96 12.26 1.40
N GLY A 18 -5.88 11.61 0.95
CA GLY A 18 -5.18 10.59 1.71
C GLY A 18 -5.87 9.21 1.75
N PHE A 19 -6.82 8.93 0.85
CA PHE A 19 -7.57 7.67 0.83
C PHE A 19 -7.16 6.74 -0.33
N GLY A 20 -7.49 7.05 -1.58
CA GLY A 20 -7.24 6.16 -2.72
C GLY A 20 -5.76 5.96 -3.02
N ARG A 21 -5.14 6.91 -3.72
CA ARG A 21 -3.71 6.82 -4.13
C ARG A 21 -2.76 6.56 -2.95
N THR A 22 -3.04 7.15 -1.79
CA THR A 22 -2.25 6.90 -0.57
C THR A 22 -2.41 5.47 -0.11
N GLY A 23 -3.65 4.96 0.03
CA GLY A 23 -3.92 3.58 0.41
C GLY A 23 -3.30 2.58 -0.56
N THR A 24 -3.39 2.84 -1.88
CA THR A 24 -2.80 1.99 -2.91
C THR A 24 -1.28 1.87 -2.74
N MET A 25 -0.59 3.00 -2.58
CA MET A 25 0.87 3.00 -2.41
C MET A 25 1.31 2.35 -1.10
N LEU A 26 0.56 2.56 -0.01
CA LEU A 26 0.83 1.92 1.27
C LEU A 26 0.60 0.41 1.19
N ALA A 27 -0.45 -0.06 0.51
CA ALA A 27 -0.69 -1.49 0.29
C ALA A 27 0.46 -2.13 -0.51
N CYS A 28 0.90 -1.52 -1.62
CA CYS A 28 2.07 -2.02 -2.36
C CYS A 28 3.33 -2.07 -1.49
N TYR A 29 3.53 -1.08 -0.61
CA TYR A 29 4.63 -1.12 0.35
C TYR A 29 4.51 -2.31 1.32
N LEU A 30 3.32 -2.61 1.85
CA LEU A 30 3.11 -3.77 2.71
C LEU A 30 3.35 -5.11 1.98
N VAL A 31 2.92 -5.22 0.71
CA VAL A 31 3.22 -6.39 -0.12
C VAL A 31 4.73 -6.63 -0.16
N LYS A 32 5.54 -5.60 -0.43
CA LYS A 32 7.00 -5.73 -0.54
C LYS A 32 7.67 -5.93 0.82
N ALA A 33 7.38 -5.07 1.79
CA ALA A 33 8.10 -5.00 3.06
C ALA A 33 7.73 -6.14 4.02
N GLN A 34 6.47 -6.58 3.99
CA GLN A 34 5.94 -7.62 4.88
C GLN A 34 5.61 -8.93 4.16
N ARG A 35 5.87 -9.01 2.84
CA ARG A 35 5.59 -10.19 2.00
C ARG A 35 4.13 -10.65 2.04
N LEU A 36 3.21 -9.70 2.23
CA LEU A 36 1.77 -9.98 2.17
C LEU A 36 1.33 -10.27 0.74
N THR A 37 0.23 -11.01 0.57
CA THR A 37 -0.44 -11.05 -0.73
C THR A 37 -1.06 -9.69 -1.04
N GLY A 38 -1.33 -9.41 -2.32
CA GLY A 38 -2.03 -8.17 -2.69
C GLY A 38 -3.38 -8.01 -1.98
N VAL A 39 -4.11 -9.11 -1.78
CA VAL A 39 -5.40 -9.12 -1.06
C VAL A 39 -5.20 -8.85 0.44
N ASP A 40 -4.23 -9.51 1.07
CA ASP A 40 -3.96 -9.31 2.50
C ASP A 40 -3.49 -7.88 2.80
N ALA A 41 -2.68 -7.29 1.90
CA ALA A 41 -2.24 -5.90 2.02
C ALA A 41 -3.41 -4.91 1.90
N ILE A 42 -4.37 -5.16 0.99
CA ILE A 42 -5.59 -4.34 0.88
C ILE A 42 -6.39 -4.42 2.18
N HIS A 43 -6.63 -5.63 2.70
CA HIS A 43 -7.36 -5.83 3.94
C HIS A 43 -6.71 -5.13 5.13
N GLU A 44 -5.38 -5.19 5.23
CA GLU A 44 -4.65 -4.53 6.30
C GLU A 44 -4.76 -3.00 6.21
N ILE A 45 -4.70 -2.43 5.00
CA ILE A 45 -4.94 -0.99 4.80
C ILE A 45 -6.37 -0.60 5.16
N TRP A 46 -7.38 -1.39 4.80
CA TRP A 46 -8.77 -1.13 5.22
C TRP A 46 -8.96 -1.23 6.73
N ARG A 47 -8.29 -2.17 7.40
CA ARG A 47 -8.32 -2.32 8.86
C ARG A 47 -7.75 -1.08 9.56
N ILE A 48 -6.63 -0.55 9.06
CA ILE A 48 -5.95 0.63 9.63
C ILE A 48 -6.68 1.93 9.26
N ARG A 49 -7.20 2.02 8.03
CA ARG A 49 -7.84 3.21 7.48
C ARG A 49 -9.06 2.82 6.65
N PRO A 50 -10.25 2.71 7.29
CA PRO A 50 -11.49 2.46 6.57
C PRO A 50 -11.74 3.49 5.47
N GLY A 51 -12.14 3.01 4.29
CA GLY A 51 -12.39 3.84 3.10
C GLY A 51 -11.15 4.16 2.24
N ALA A 52 -9.96 3.68 2.59
CA ALA A 52 -8.79 3.74 1.72
C ALA A 52 -8.93 2.78 0.53
N ILE A 53 -8.16 2.99 -0.56
CA ILE A 53 -8.26 2.18 -1.81
C ILE A 53 -9.69 2.23 -2.36
N GLU A 54 -9.99 3.32 -3.05
CA GLU A 54 -11.36 3.78 -3.34
C GLU A 54 -11.96 3.16 -4.59
N THR A 55 -11.14 2.56 -5.46
CA THR A 55 -11.60 2.01 -6.74
C THR A 55 -11.05 0.63 -7.00
N HIS A 56 -11.79 -0.15 -7.79
CA HIS A 56 -11.38 -1.49 -8.18
C HIS A 56 -10.06 -1.50 -8.99
N ASP A 57 -9.77 -0.44 -9.76
CA ASP A 57 -8.50 -0.34 -10.47
C ASP A 57 -7.32 -0.12 -9.51
N GLN A 58 -7.54 0.55 -8.37
CA GLN A 58 -6.53 0.66 -7.32
C GLN A 58 -6.28 -0.69 -6.63
N GLU A 59 -7.33 -1.47 -6.34
CA GLU A 59 -7.17 -2.84 -5.82
C GLU A 59 -6.39 -3.72 -6.81
N LYS A 60 -6.78 -3.70 -8.09
CA LYS A 60 -6.08 -4.41 -9.17
C LYS A 60 -4.61 -4.03 -9.25
N ALA A 61 -4.27 -2.75 -9.11
CA ALA A 61 -2.89 -2.29 -9.14
C ALA A 61 -2.05 -2.95 -8.03
N VAL A 62 -2.59 -3.10 -6.81
CA VAL A 62 -1.90 -3.78 -5.71
C VAL A 62 -1.72 -5.28 -6.00
N ILE A 63 -2.76 -5.93 -6.51
CA ILE A 63 -2.72 -7.37 -6.84
C ILE A 63 -1.72 -7.63 -7.98
N GLN A 64 -1.75 -6.80 -9.03
CA GLN A 64 -0.80 -6.88 -10.14
C GLN A 64 0.63 -6.60 -9.68
N PHE A 65 0.82 -5.63 -8.78
CA PHE A 65 2.12 -5.37 -8.19
C PHE A 65 2.67 -6.61 -7.47
N HIS A 66 1.87 -7.27 -6.63
CA HIS A 66 2.24 -8.55 -5.99
C HIS A 66 2.68 -9.61 -7.00
N HIS A 67 1.95 -9.76 -8.11
CA HIS A 67 2.33 -10.70 -9.16
C HIS A 67 3.63 -10.33 -9.88
N HIS A 68 3.93 -9.03 -10.00
CA HIS A 68 5.12 -8.54 -10.70
C HIS A 68 6.41 -8.65 -9.87
N ILE A 69 6.31 -8.60 -8.55
CA ILE A 69 7.49 -8.63 -7.65
C ILE A 69 7.75 -10.00 -7.02
N LYS A 70 6.95 -11.01 -7.38
CA LYS A 70 7.26 -12.43 -7.12
C LYS A 70 8.33 -12.91 -8.09
#